data_AF-A0A2N6NNE0-F1
#
_entry.id   AF-A0A2N6NNE0-F1
#
_cell.length_a   1.000
_cell.length_b   1.000
_cell.length_c   1.000
_cell.angle_alpha   90.00
_cell.angle_beta   90.00
_cell.angle_gamma   90.00
#
_symmetry.space_group_name_H-M   'P 1'
#
loop_
_entity.id
_entity.type
_entity.pdbx_description
1 polymer ?
#
loop_
_entity_poly.entity_id
_entity_poly.type
_entity_poly.pdbx_seq_one_letter_code
_entity_poly.pdbx_strand_id
1 'polypeptide(L)'
;MATASLYVPHEIIEQCGFVDRSEAQATFASRATLLCDFGVESDALPLIQGSILMTRVLAEQPTDKDSNYWLYNALRLATKLELYSQ
;
A
#
# COMPACT_ATOMS: atom_id res chain seq x y z
N MET A 1 2.31 -6.93 3.21
CA MET A 1 1.31 -7.99 2.93
C MET A 1 0.58 -7.77 1.61
N ALA A 2 0.14 -6.56 1.29
CA ALA A 2 -0.56 -6.24 0.02
C ALA A 2 0.20 -6.67 -1.26
N THR A 3 1.52 -6.51 -1.32
CA THR A 3 2.31 -7.00 -2.46
C THR A 3 2.64 -8.48 -2.39
N ALA A 4 2.61 -9.09 -1.22
CA ALA A 4 2.82 -10.53 -1.09
C ALA A 4 1.64 -11.30 -1.70
N SER A 5 0.40 -10.78 -1.58
CA SER A 5 -0.77 -11.40 -2.21
C SER A 5 -0.71 -11.47 -3.74
N LEU A 6 0.16 -10.67 -4.39
CA LEU A 6 0.40 -10.74 -5.84
C LEU A 6 1.15 -11.99 -6.28
N TYR A 7 1.95 -12.59 -5.39
CA TYR A 7 2.90 -13.64 -5.76
C TYR A 7 2.69 -14.96 -5.04
N VAL A 8 1.99 -14.95 -3.91
CA VAL A 8 1.73 -16.19 -3.18
C VAL A 8 0.80 -17.12 -3.97
N PRO A 9 0.95 -18.44 -3.79
CA PRO A 9 0.00 -19.43 -4.32
C PRO A 9 -1.43 -19.14 -3.84
N HIS A 10 -2.41 -19.57 -4.63
CA HIS A 10 -3.82 -19.30 -4.32
C HIS A 10 -4.25 -19.98 -3.01
N GLU A 11 -3.71 -21.16 -2.73
CA GLU A 11 -3.95 -21.92 -1.50
C GLU A 11 -3.60 -21.11 -0.25
N ILE A 12 -2.56 -20.27 -0.33
CA ILE A 12 -2.17 -19.37 0.78
C ILE A 12 -3.17 -18.23 0.94
N ILE A 13 -3.75 -17.72 -0.16
CA ILE A 13 -4.79 -16.69 -0.12
C ILE A 13 -6.05 -17.25 0.56
N GLU A 14 -6.46 -18.45 0.20
CA GLU A 14 -7.60 -19.15 0.82
C GLU A 14 -7.35 -19.47 2.29
N GLN A 15 -6.15 -19.94 2.65
CA GLN A 15 -5.77 -20.17 4.05
C GLN A 15 -5.81 -18.90 4.90
N CYS A 16 -5.57 -17.73 4.29
CA CYS A 16 -5.72 -16.43 4.93
C CYS A 16 -7.18 -15.96 5.02
N GLY A 17 -8.14 -16.72 4.48
CA GLY A 17 -9.57 -16.44 4.53
C GLY A 17 -10.10 -15.52 3.43
N PHE A 18 -9.36 -15.36 2.32
CA PHE A 18 -9.79 -14.58 1.17
C PHE A 18 -10.25 -15.49 0.03
N VAL A 19 -11.29 -15.07 -0.70
CA VAL A 19 -11.84 -15.77 -1.86
C VAL A 19 -10.87 -15.74 -3.02
N ASP A 20 -10.22 -14.60 -3.25
CA ASP A 20 -9.25 -14.44 -4.33
C ASP A 20 -8.20 -13.36 -4.04
N ARG A 21 -7.25 -13.20 -4.98
CA ARG A 21 -6.18 -12.21 -4.86
C ARG A 21 -6.73 -10.77 -4.86
N SER A 22 -7.82 -10.52 -5.58
CA SER A 22 -8.43 -9.20 -5.68
C SER A 22 -9.00 -8.76 -4.33
N GLU A 23 -9.72 -9.66 -3.65
CA GLU A 23 -10.25 -9.40 -2.30
C GLU A 23 -9.12 -9.19 -1.28
N ALA A 24 -8.07 -10.01 -1.33
CA ALA A 24 -6.91 -9.86 -0.46
C ALA A 24 -6.23 -8.49 -0.67
N GLN A 25 -6.03 -8.10 -1.93
CA GLN A 25 -5.45 -6.80 -2.30
C GLN A 25 -6.31 -5.63 -1.84
N ALA A 26 -7.61 -5.66 -2.11
CA ALA A 26 -8.57 -4.65 -1.68
C ALA A 26 -8.55 -4.47 -0.16
N THR A 27 -8.57 -5.58 0.57
CA THR A 27 -8.54 -5.60 2.04
C THR A 27 -7.24 -5.01 2.58
N PHE A 28 -6.09 -5.45 2.07
CA PHE A 28 -4.80 -4.93 2.54
C PHE A 28 -4.63 -3.45 2.17
N ALA A 29 -5.10 -3.05 1.00
CA ALA A 29 -5.07 -1.66 0.56
C ALA A 29 -5.93 -0.76 1.45
N SER A 30 -7.16 -1.20 1.77
CA SER A 30 -8.05 -0.48 2.69
C SER A 30 -7.42 -0.33 4.07
N ARG A 31 -6.86 -1.41 4.63
CA ARG A 31 -6.19 -1.37 5.94
C ARG A 31 -4.96 -0.45 5.95
N ALA A 32 -4.12 -0.52 4.92
CA ALA A 32 -2.97 0.37 4.77
C ALA A 32 -3.40 1.84 4.66
N THR A 33 -4.51 2.10 3.96
CA THR A 33 -5.10 3.43 3.85
C THR A 33 -5.54 3.97 5.21
N LEU A 34 -6.27 3.16 5.98
CA LEU A 34 -6.71 3.55 7.33
C LEU A 34 -5.53 3.82 8.27
N LEU A 35 -4.48 2.99 8.23
CA LEU A 35 -3.27 3.21 9.03
C LEU A 35 -2.59 4.54 8.69
N CYS A 36 -2.53 4.87 7.39
CA CYS A 36 -1.99 6.14 6.92
C CYS A 36 -2.87 7.32 7.35
N ASP A 37 -4.19 7.21 7.22
CA ASP A 37 -5.14 8.29 7.53
C ASP A 37 -5.24 8.60 9.02
N PHE A 38 -5.15 7.58 9.88
CA PHE A 38 -5.13 7.75 11.33
C PHE A 38 -3.79 8.24 11.87
N GLY A 39 -2.75 8.34 11.04
CA GLY A 39 -1.41 8.79 11.46
C GLY A 39 -0.80 7.90 12.54
N VAL A 40 -1.15 6.60 12.54
CA VAL A 40 -0.66 5.64 13.55
C VAL A 40 0.85 5.44 13.42
N GLU A 41 1.35 5.51 12.19
CA GLU A 41 2.78 5.45 11.89
C GLU A 41 3.35 6.87 11.83
N SER A 42 4.26 7.19 12.73
CA SER A 42 4.97 8.47 12.75
C SER A 42 6.26 8.45 11.94
N ASP A 43 6.82 7.26 11.69
CA ASP A 43 8.07 7.13 10.96
C ASP A 43 7.81 7.27 9.46
N ALA A 44 8.47 8.25 8.85
CA ALA A 44 8.25 8.54 7.44
C ALA A 44 8.79 7.44 6.51
N LEU A 45 9.78 6.63 6.93
CA LEU A 45 10.32 5.54 6.11
C LEU A 45 9.30 4.41 5.86
N PRO A 46 8.67 3.81 6.89
CA PRO A 46 7.57 2.87 6.68
C PRO A 46 6.41 3.45 5.86
N LEU A 47 6.06 4.72 6.06
CA LEU A 47 5.01 5.39 5.28
C LEU A 47 5.38 5.53 3.79
N ILE A 48 6.62 5.85 3.47
CA ILE A 48 7.13 5.91 2.09
C ILE A 48 7.08 4.52 1.45
N GLN A 49 7.59 3.51 2.15
CA GLN A 49 7.58 2.13 1.66
C GLN A 49 6.16 1.63 1.42
N GLY A 50 5.24 1.86 2.36
CA GLY A 50 3.82 1.53 2.21
C GLY A 50 3.18 2.24 1.01
N SER A 51 3.43 3.54 0.86
CA SER A 51 2.91 4.34 -0.25
C SER A 51 3.40 3.82 -1.60
N ILE A 52 4.68 3.47 -1.73
CA ILE A 52 5.23 2.87 -2.96
C ILE A 52 4.56 1.52 -3.25
N LEU A 53 4.40 0.65 -2.25
CA LEU A 53 3.76 -0.65 -2.44
C LEU A 53 2.30 -0.53 -2.91
N MET A 54 1.57 0.48 -2.43
CA MET A 54 0.19 0.76 -2.81
C MET A 54 0.04 1.16 -4.28
N THR A 55 1.03 1.83 -4.87
CA THR A 55 1.04 2.15 -6.32
C THR A 55 0.92 0.91 -7.20
N ARG A 56 1.43 -0.24 -6.73
CA ARG A 56 1.47 -1.50 -7.46
C ARG A 56 0.23 -2.35 -7.26
N VAL A 57 -0.35 -2.29 -6.07
CA VAL A 57 -1.48 -3.14 -5.67
C VAL A 57 -2.81 -2.62 -6.24
N LEU A 58 -2.93 -1.30 -6.39
CA LEU A 58 -4.19 -0.66 -6.77
C LEU A 58 -4.33 -0.35 -8.27
N ALA A 59 -3.43 -0.87 -9.11
CA ALA A 59 -3.41 -0.55 -10.53
C ALA A 59 -4.71 -0.94 -11.29
N GLU A 60 -5.53 -1.82 -10.73
CA GLU A 60 -6.71 -2.41 -11.39
C GLU A 60 -8.03 -2.27 -10.61
N GLN A 61 -8.04 -1.62 -9.44
CA GLN A 61 -9.25 -1.48 -8.60
C GLN A 61 -9.71 -0.02 -8.49
N PRO A 62 -11.02 0.28 -8.68
CA PRO A 62 -11.56 1.60 -8.42
C PRO A 62 -11.50 1.87 -6.91
N THR A 63 -10.61 2.75 -6.51
CA THR A 63 -10.46 3.22 -5.13
C THR A 63 -10.42 4.74 -5.10
N ASP A 64 -10.82 5.35 -3.99
CA ASP A 64 -10.80 6.82 -3.83
C ASP A 64 -9.39 7.41 -3.95
N LYS A 65 -8.36 6.58 -3.72
CA LYS A 65 -6.93 6.94 -3.74
C LYS A 65 -6.20 6.03 -4.72
N ASP A 66 -6.11 6.49 -5.96
CA ASP A 66 -5.45 5.78 -7.06
C ASP A 66 -3.93 5.68 -6.90
N SER A 67 -3.27 4.95 -7.82
CA SER A 67 -1.81 4.80 -7.80
C SER A 67 -1.07 6.15 -7.86
N ASN A 68 -1.64 7.19 -8.47
CA ASN A 68 -1.03 8.52 -8.51
C ASN A 68 -1.04 9.18 -7.13
N TYR A 69 -2.16 9.11 -6.40
CA TYR A 69 -2.24 9.61 -5.03
C TYR A 69 -1.13 9.03 -4.15
N TRP A 70 -0.95 7.72 -4.18
CA TRP A 70 0.06 7.03 -3.38
C TRP A 70 1.50 7.38 -3.80
N LEU A 71 1.74 7.54 -5.10
CA LEU A 71 3.03 8.00 -5.61
C LEU A 71 3.36 9.41 -5.11
N TYR A 72 2.43 10.36 -5.23
CA TYR A 72 2.62 11.73 -4.74
C TYR A 72 2.80 11.78 -3.23
N ASN A 73 2.07 10.95 -2.47
CA ASN A 73 2.26 10.87 -1.03
C ASN A 73 3.67 10.37 -0.67
N ALA A 74 4.18 9.35 -1.38
CA ALA A 74 5.55 8.86 -1.20
C ALA A 74 6.59 9.95 -1.49
N LEU A 75 6.47 10.66 -2.61
CA LEU A 75 7.37 11.77 -2.96
C LEU A 75 7.35 12.85 -1.88
N ARG A 76 6.17 13.29 -1.46
CA ARG A 76 6.00 14.32 -0.42
C ARG A 76 6.69 13.94 0.89
N LEU A 77 6.56 12.69 1.32
CA LEU A 77 7.20 12.18 2.52
C LEU A 77 8.72 12.05 2.35
N ALA A 78 9.20 11.62 1.19
CA ALA A 78 10.62 11.53 0.88
C ALA A 78 11.31 12.91 0.88
N THR A 79 10.63 13.94 0.33
CA THR A 79 11.11 15.33 0.39
C THR A 79 11.19 15.84 1.82
N LYS A 80 10.20 15.53 2.67
CA LYS A 80 10.23 15.91 4.11
C LYS A 80 11.37 15.27 4.88
N LEU A 81 11.84 14.09 4.47
CA LEU A 81 12.98 13.41 5.07
C LEU A 81 14.33 13.89 4.52
N GLU A 82 14.35 14.89 3.62
CA GLU A 82 15.56 15.34 2.93
C GLU A 82 16.32 14.19 2.24
N LEU A 83 15.62 13.13 1.81
CA LEU A 83 16.24 12.03 1.06
C LEU A 83 16.80 12.49 -0.31
N TYR A 84 16.45 13.71 -0.72
CA TYR A 84 17.08 14.46 -1.80
C TYR A 84 17.90 15.63 -1.22
N SER A 85 18.87 15.35 -0.36
CA SER A 85 19.90 16.32 0.02
C SER A 85 21.12 16.16 -0.90
N GLN A 86 21.14 16.92 -1.99
CA GLN A 86 22.38 17.31 -2.68
C GLN A 86 22.28 18.75 -3.15
#